data_AF-A0A503L7M5-F1
#
_entry.id   AF-A0A503L7M5-F1
#
_cell.length_a   1.000
_cell.length_b   1.000
_cell.length_c   1.000
_cell.angle_alpha   90.00
_cell.angle_beta   90.00
_cell.angle_gamma   90.00
#
_symmetry.space_group_name_H-M   'P 1'
#
loop_
_entity.id
_entity.type
_entity.pdbx_description
1 polymer ?
#
loop_
_entity_poly.entity_id
_entity_poly.type
_entity_poly.pdbx_seq_one_letter_code
_entity_poly.pdbx_strand_id
1 'polypeptide(L)'
;MDTGLTTISETAIEKHRATAQSFITRIVVLEDPSRESGTALAGTNRRFVSTVSVGSVRRTREVEISKTVAAIHPDDQLMSIPQHTLLYRARRGLAIALAISDVFAEGSDLESLQARNARAPLEGDEAATFKKLLSASAYVSAFSFASYLFQLIDGDGEAPNDIPEPDFLFDTPQDAVKSIVAGLDKAIAGSKDDADLTTRARAFARVAIDGLLARKGRFDGIGPFENAHIRIDVDDFTLDGFDVAPGKRSKPLVMTFKKPEEVVGNHIAKFQSVRLARMLMAYDFERELNPFVELGGFLFTFIGDGAPGTGKTTLIQMIAGLVNGYCQVAGYPFAYENFGVDQISSYQGKSGQNCRQFINNVLNPRVIGFGTIDDIDQVAARRSDDRASAGQQEITGVLMDAFAGASTVVRGNCSFGMFSNYPENVDDALRQRAGARWLVDGPQTRDDYIDIFVLLAGKNHKIPLGEHELYAAQEIQRAVTEAYEEHEKPQEDGLMKVYERYMNENGAPKTMADVGTYLHMIKDAEPRFTGRAIKNVTDAIKMRAMDIELPDDWFEKPEAFMHKSYDDKKAMIEELRGPFSMDMVMQEINRYADSEFRYSDKSDDAAVEKLLRDARLRERAARAMEELKKKGLWNA
;
A
#
# COMPACT_ATOMS: atom_id res chain seq x y z
N MET A 1 2.56 -8.48 -25.76
CA MET A 1 3.86 -7.80 -25.70
C MET A 1 4.21 -7.75 -24.24
N ASP A 2 5.26 -8.46 -23.85
CA ASP A 2 5.69 -8.62 -22.46
C ASP A 2 5.76 -7.27 -21.76
N THR A 3 5.02 -7.12 -20.67
CA THR A 3 5.24 -6.10 -19.63
C THR A 3 6.47 -6.50 -18.80
N GLY A 4 7.59 -6.72 -19.49
CA GLY A 4 8.87 -7.05 -18.89
C GLY A 4 9.53 -5.80 -18.33
N LEU A 5 10.22 -5.94 -17.21
CA LEU A 5 11.09 -4.90 -16.66
C LEU A 5 12.11 -4.49 -17.73
N THR A 6 12.12 -3.22 -18.12
CA THR A 6 13.11 -2.65 -19.04
C THR A 6 14.33 -2.20 -18.26
N THR A 7 15.33 -3.08 -18.16
CA THR A 7 16.63 -2.76 -17.56
C THR A 7 17.50 -2.00 -18.55
N ILE A 8 17.96 -0.80 -18.18
CA ILE A 8 18.91 -0.03 -18.98
C ILE A 8 20.32 -0.34 -18.50
N SER A 9 21.15 -0.88 -19.41
CA SER A 9 22.54 -1.23 -19.07
C SER A 9 23.38 0.00 -18.73
N GLU A 10 24.36 -0.16 -17.83
CA GLU A 10 25.35 0.89 -17.54
C GLU A 10 26.09 1.38 -18.77
N THR A 11 26.36 0.50 -19.72
CA THR A 11 26.96 0.84 -21.02
C THR A 11 26.11 1.82 -21.84
N ALA A 12 24.78 1.68 -21.81
CA ALA A 12 23.87 2.59 -22.50
C ALA A 12 23.83 3.97 -21.83
N ILE A 13 23.96 4.03 -20.50
CA ILE A 13 24.02 5.29 -19.74
C ILE A 13 25.39 5.98 -19.97
N GLU A 14 26.48 5.22 -19.94
CA GLU A 14 27.85 5.73 -20.09
C GLU A 14 28.08 6.39 -21.46
N LYS A 15 27.40 5.91 -22.52
CA LYS A 15 27.35 6.55 -23.84
C LYS A 15 27.01 8.03 -23.77
N HIS A 16 26.13 8.43 -22.84
CA HIS A 16 25.65 9.81 -22.69
C HIS A 16 26.46 10.64 -21.69
N ARG A 17 27.46 10.06 -21.01
CA ARG A 17 28.23 10.72 -19.94
C ARG A 17 28.90 12.02 -20.40
N ALA A 18 29.51 12.03 -21.58
CA ALA A 18 30.20 13.22 -22.09
C ALA A 18 29.21 14.37 -22.37
N THR A 19 28.05 14.05 -22.93
CA THR A 19 26.95 15.00 -23.19
C THR A 19 26.38 15.52 -21.87
N ALA A 20 26.08 14.64 -20.91
CA ALA A 20 25.59 15.02 -19.60
C ALA A 20 26.60 15.89 -18.83
N GLN A 21 27.91 15.60 -18.95
CA GLN A 21 28.97 16.41 -18.36
C GLN A 21 29.00 17.82 -18.96
N SER A 22 28.87 17.95 -20.29
CA SER A 22 28.86 19.26 -20.94
C SER A 22 27.69 20.11 -20.45
N PHE A 23 26.55 19.47 -20.18
CA PHE A 23 25.35 20.17 -19.72
C PHE A 23 25.48 20.78 -18.32
N ILE A 24 26.37 20.26 -17.50
CA ILE A 24 26.63 20.75 -16.14
C ILE A 24 27.75 21.80 -16.12
N THR A 25 28.68 21.70 -17.07
CA THR A 25 29.74 22.68 -17.20
C THR A 25 29.23 23.97 -17.81
N ARG A 26 28.54 23.89 -18.96
CA ARG A 26 28.10 25.06 -19.72
C ARG A 26 27.08 24.68 -20.78
N ILE A 27 25.92 25.32 -20.75
CA ILE A 27 24.92 25.25 -21.83
C ILE A 27 24.46 26.63 -22.24
N VAL A 28 23.95 26.72 -23.46
CA VAL A 28 23.19 27.88 -23.93
C VAL A 28 21.75 27.44 -24.11
N VAL A 29 20.84 28.14 -23.46
CA VAL A 29 19.40 27.92 -23.56
C VAL A 29 18.70 29.14 -24.17
N LEU A 30 17.57 28.89 -24.83
CA LEU A 30 16.67 29.93 -25.32
C LEU A 30 15.55 30.09 -24.30
N GLU A 31 15.41 31.28 -23.74
CA GLU A 31 14.36 31.60 -22.79
C GLU A 31 13.42 32.65 -23.39
N ASP A 32 12.11 32.52 -23.12
CA ASP A 32 11.17 33.58 -23.43
C ASP A 32 11.49 34.81 -22.55
N PRO A 33 11.48 36.03 -23.11
CA PRO A 33 11.79 37.23 -22.33
C PRO A 33 10.81 37.35 -21.16
N SER A 34 11.33 37.43 -19.94
CA SER A 34 10.53 37.77 -18.77
C SER A 34 9.73 39.06 -19.05
N ARG A 35 8.47 39.11 -18.59
CA ARG A 35 7.65 40.35 -18.64
C ARG A 35 8.31 41.55 -17.93
N GLU A 36 9.36 41.31 -17.16
CA GLU A 36 10.11 42.32 -16.44
C GLU A 36 11.41 42.71 -17.17
N SER A 37 11.65 44.02 -17.32
CA SER A 37 12.91 44.54 -17.85
C SER A 37 14.02 44.47 -16.78
N GLY A 38 15.22 44.06 -17.18
CA GLY A 38 16.40 43.90 -16.30
C GLY A 38 17.09 45.20 -15.87
N THR A 39 16.58 46.36 -16.28
CA THR A 39 17.13 47.68 -15.92
C THR A 39 16.21 48.39 -14.94
N ALA A 40 16.66 48.56 -13.70
CA ALA A 40 16.07 49.52 -12.78
C ALA A 40 16.27 50.95 -13.32
N LEU A 41 15.25 51.80 -13.27
CA LEU A 41 15.43 53.23 -13.56
C LEU A 41 16.38 53.82 -12.51
N ALA A 42 17.51 54.35 -12.97
CA ALA A 42 18.50 54.97 -12.10
C ALA A 42 17.83 55.98 -11.15
N GLY A 43 18.01 55.78 -9.84
CA GLY A 43 17.52 56.67 -8.79
C GLY A 43 16.07 56.46 -8.34
N THR A 44 15.33 55.51 -8.91
CA THR A 44 13.99 55.15 -8.43
C THR A 44 13.86 53.64 -8.37
N ASN A 45 13.51 53.07 -7.22
CA ASN A 45 13.22 51.63 -7.06
C ASN A 45 11.96 51.16 -7.83
N ARG A 46 11.66 51.77 -8.97
CA ARG A 46 10.55 51.44 -9.87
C ARG A 46 11.13 50.93 -11.19
N ARG A 47 10.67 49.76 -11.63
CA ARG A 47 11.09 49.10 -12.87
C ARG A 47 10.20 49.55 -14.04
N PHE A 48 10.78 49.71 -15.22
CA PHE A 48 10.05 50.12 -16.44
C PHE A 48 9.33 48.91 -17.05
N VAL A 49 8.02 49.05 -17.29
CA VAL A 49 7.22 48.07 -18.06
C VAL A 49 7.14 48.59 -19.50
N SER A 50 7.77 47.88 -20.44
CA SER A 50 7.73 48.24 -21.87
C SER A 50 6.34 47.98 -22.43
N THR A 51 5.76 48.97 -23.12
CA THR A 51 4.44 48.89 -23.78
C THR A 51 4.51 48.49 -25.26
N VAL A 52 5.70 48.16 -25.78
CA VAL A 52 5.88 47.84 -27.20
C VAL A 52 6.02 46.33 -27.38
N SER A 53 5.04 45.71 -28.05
CA SER A 53 5.07 44.31 -28.48
C SER A 53 6.03 44.14 -29.66
N VAL A 54 7.33 44.02 -29.37
CA VAL A 54 8.28 43.42 -30.31
C VAL A 54 8.01 41.92 -30.33
N GLY A 55 7.79 41.34 -31.51
CA GLY A 55 7.64 39.89 -31.67
C GLY A 55 8.76 39.17 -30.90
N SER A 56 8.39 38.11 -30.17
CA SER A 56 9.19 37.47 -29.14
C SER A 56 10.54 36.96 -29.66
N VAL A 57 11.55 37.82 -29.65
CA VAL A 57 12.95 37.40 -29.80
C VAL A 57 13.33 36.71 -28.49
N ARG A 58 13.32 35.37 -28.50
CA ARG A 58 13.88 34.55 -27.40
C ARG A 58 15.31 34.98 -27.13
N ARG A 59 15.66 35.16 -25.85
CA ARG A 59 17.02 35.53 -25.46
C ARG A 59 17.82 34.27 -25.22
N THR A 60 19.08 34.28 -25.63
CA THR A 60 20.05 33.25 -25.24
C THR A 60 20.59 33.55 -23.85
N ARG A 61 20.54 32.56 -22.95
CA ARG A 61 21.19 32.61 -21.64
C ARG A 61 22.23 31.50 -21.57
N GLU A 62 23.41 31.86 -21.08
CA GLU A 62 24.45 30.91 -20.73
C GLU A 62 24.25 30.45 -19.29
N VAL A 63 24.28 29.13 -19.07
CA VAL A 63 24.04 28.50 -17.77
C VAL A 63 25.25 27.63 -17.43
N GLU A 64 25.80 27.84 -16.24
CA GLU A 64 26.94 27.09 -15.69
C GLU A 64 26.61 26.63 -14.27
N ILE A 65 25.76 25.60 -14.14
CA ILE A 65 25.25 25.15 -12.84
C ILE A 65 26.37 24.73 -11.87
N SER A 66 27.49 24.20 -12.39
CA SER A 66 28.68 23.91 -11.57
C SER A 66 29.26 25.14 -10.87
N LYS A 67 29.25 26.31 -11.51
CA LYS A 67 29.66 27.58 -10.89
C LYS A 67 28.63 28.06 -9.88
N THR A 68 27.35 27.93 -10.18
CA THR A 68 26.26 28.32 -9.26
C THR A 68 26.30 27.52 -7.97
N VAL A 69 26.53 26.20 -8.06
CA VAL A 69 26.69 25.33 -6.89
C VAL A 69 27.95 25.70 -6.10
N ALA A 70 29.10 25.91 -6.76
CA ALA A 70 30.35 26.30 -6.10
C ALA A 70 30.26 27.67 -5.39
N ALA A 71 29.44 28.58 -5.89
CA ALA A 71 29.32 29.94 -5.37
C ALA A 71 28.70 30.05 -3.96
N ILE A 72 28.15 28.97 -3.41
CA ILE A 72 27.59 28.94 -2.04
C ILE A 72 28.69 29.09 -0.99
N HIS A 73 29.86 28.50 -1.26
CA HIS A 73 31.04 28.59 -0.41
C HIS A 73 32.21 29.19 -1.22
N PRO A 74 32.20 30.50 -1.50
CA PRO A 74 33.20 31.13 -2.36
C PRO A 74 34.61 31.12 -1.76
N ASP A 75 34.71 30.94 -0.44
CA ASP A 75 35.96 30.90 0.31
C ASP A 75 36.60 29.49 0.36
N ASP A 76 35.86 28.43 -0.03
CA ASP A 76 36.37 27.07 -0.10
C ASP A 76 36.72 26.70 -1.55
N GLN A 77 37.92 26.17 -1.76
CA GLN A 77 38.35 25.70 -3.07
C GLN A 77 37.75 24.32 -3.42
N LEU A 78 37.35 23.55 -2.41
CA LEU A 78 36.73 22.25 -2.58
C LEU A 78 35.21 22.36 -2.41
N MET A 79 34.48 21.61 -3.22
CA MET A 79 33.03 21.48 -3.04
C MET A 79 32.74 20.62 -1.81
N SER A 80 31.71 21.00 -1.07
CA SER A 80 31.15 20.20 0.00
C SER A 80 30.51 18.91 -0.53
N ILE A 81 30.22 17.97 0.38
CA ILE A 81 29.55 16.71 0.03
C ILE A 81 28.18 16.97 -0.61
N PRO A 82 27.30 17.83 -0.06
CA PRO A 82 26.03 18.16 -0.70
C PRO A 82 26.17 18.80 -2.10
N GLN A 83 27.09 19.76 -2.26
CA GLN A 83 27.38 20.39 -3.56
C GLN A 83 27.82 19.36 -4.61
N HIS A 84 28.78 18.50 -4.26
CA HIS A 84 29.25 17.45 -5.15
C HIS A 84 28.15 16.43 -5.44
N THR A 85 27.35 16.05 -4.44
CA THR A 85 26.23 15.11 -4.61
C THR A 85 25.20 15.65 -5.57
N LEU A 86 24.81 16.93 -5.46
CA LEU A 86 23.86 17.56 -6.38
C LEU A 86 24.38 17.52 -7.82
N LEU A 87 25.63 17.93 -8.06
CA LEU A 87 26.22 17.90 -9.41
C LEU A 87 26.37 16.47 -9.95
N TYR A 88 26.75 15.52 -9.10
CA TYR A 88 26.82 14.12 -9.47
C TYR A 88 25.45 13.58 -9.89
N ARG A 89 24.41 13.82 -9.08
CA ARG A 89 23.03 13.38 -9.35
C ARG A 89 22.46 14.06 -10.58
N ALA A 90 22.69 15.36 -10.77
CA ALA A 90 22.31 16.05 -12.00
C ALA A 90 22.96 15.39 -13.21
N ARG A 91 24.25 15.07 -13.16
CA ARG A 91 24.96 14.47 -14.29
C ARG A 91 24.46 13.08 -14.61
N ARG A 92 24.32 12.28 -13.56
CA ARG A 92 23.89 10.89 -13.67
C ARG A 92 22.45 10.82 -14.18
N GLY A 93 21.56 11.64 -13.64
CA GLY A 93 20.17 11.76 -14.08
C GLY A 93 20.04 12.21 -15.53
N LEU A 94 20.87 13.14 -15.99
CA LEU A 94 20.92 13.55 -17.41
C LEU A 94 21.30 12.39 -18.32
N ALA A 95 22.34 11.62 -17.96
CA ALA A 95 22.77 10.47 -18.76
C ALA A 95 21.68 9.38 -18.79
N ILE A 96 21.03 9.12 -17.67
CA ILE A 96 19.92 8.16 -17.57
C ILE A 96 18.73 8.62 -18.40
N ALA A 97 18.33 9.89 -18.31
CA ALA A 97 17.21 10.42 -19.08
C ALA A 97 17.42 10.32 -20.59
N LEU A 98 18.64 10.60 -21.06
CA LEU A 98 18.99 10.43 -22.47
C LEU A 98 19.02 8.94 -22.88
N ALA A 99 19.49 8.04 -22.01
CA ALA A 99 19.41 6.60 -22.27
C ALA A 99 17.95 6.10 -22.34
N ILE A 100 17.08 6.59 -21.47
CA ILE A 100 15.63 6.30 -21.51
C ILE A 100 15.03 6.82 -22.83
N SER A 101 15.49 7.97 -23.33
CA SER A 101 15.06 8.51 -24.62
C SER A 101 15.46 7.63 -25.81
N ASP A 102 16.64 6.99 -25.75
CA ASP A 102 17.10 6.01 -26.75
C ASP A 102 16.19 4.77 -26.70
N VAL A 103 15.92 4.22 -25.50
CA VAL A 103 15.02 3.07 -25.33
C VAL A 103 13.61 3.36 -25.82
N PHE A 104 13.09 4.57 -25.56
CA PHE A 104 11.80 5.00 -26.10
C PHE A 104 11.82 5.06 -27.64
N ALA A 105 12.93 5.50 -28.24
CA ALA A 105 13.08 5.54 -29.68
C ALA A 105 13.10 4.13 -30.29
N GLU A 106 13.82 3.18 -29.67
CA GLU A 106 13.86 1.76 -30.05
C GLU A 106 12.47 1.09 -29.93
N GLY A 107 11.72 1.46 -28.90
CA GLY A 107 10.35 0.98 -28.68
C GLY A 107 9.27 1.64 -29.54
N SER A 108 9.63 2.52 -30.48
CA SER A 108 8.69 3.25 -31.34
C SER A 108 9.22 3.38 -32.78
N ASP A 109 8.40 3.91 -33.69
CA ASP A 109 8.84 4.18 -35.07
C ASP A 109 9.92 5.28 -35.17
N LEU A 110 10.26 5.92 -34.04
CA LEU A 110 11.21 7.03 -33.99
C LEU A 110 12.62 6.60 -34.40
N GLU A 111 13.11 5.43 -33.98
CA GLU A 111 14.46 4.94 -34.35
C GLU A 111 14.60 4.84 -35.88
N SER A 112 13.63 4.21 -36.54
CA SER A 112 13.60 4.07 -38.00
C SER A 112 13.54 5.43 -38.71
N LEU A 113 12.69 6.34 -38.22
CA LEU A 113 12.57 7.68 -38.78
C LEU A 113 13.84 8.52 -38.58
N GLN A 114 14.51 8.41 -37.43
CA GLN A 114 15.81 9.05 -37.17
C GLN A 114 16.87 8.56 -38.16
N ALA A 115 16.99 7.25 -38.35
CA ALA A 115 17.96 6.65 -39.27
C ALA A 115 17.72 7.08 -40.73
N ARG A 116 16.46 7.24 -41.13
CA ARG A 116 16.09 7.73 -42.47
C ARG A 116 16.36 9.22 -42.63
N ASN A 117 15.96 10.04 -41.65
CA ASN A 117 16.18 11.49 -41.67
C ASN A 117 17.67 11.85 -41.71
N ALA A 118 18.54 11.00 -41.12
CA ALA A 118 19.99 11.16 -41.19
C ALA A 118 20.57 10.94 -42.61
N ARG A 119 19.88 10.17 -43.47
CA ARG A 119 20.29 9.90 -44.86
C ARG A 119 19.75 10.94 -45.83
N ALA A 120 18.47 11.31 -45.67
CA ALA A 120 17.80 12.35 -46.45
C ALA A 120 16.66 12.96 -45.63
N PRO A 121 16.40 14.28 -45.73
CA PRO A 121 15.29 14.91 -45.02
C PRO A 121 13.97 14.21 -45.28
N LEU A 122 13.22 13.91 -44.21
CA LEU A 122 11.88 13.37 -44.32
C LEU A 122 10.91 14.43 -44.89
N GLU A 123 9.92 13.98 -45.67
CA GLU A 123 8.88 14.83 -46.25
C GLU A 123 7.48 14.30 -45.92
N GLY A 124 6.46 15.15 -46.06
CA GLY A 124 5.05 14.78 -45.88
C GLY A 124 4.73 14.20 -44.50
N ASP A 125 3.92 13.13 -44.47
CA ASP A 125 3.40 12.51 -43.25
C ASP A 125 4.49 11.91 -42.36
N GLU A 126 5.61 11.45 -42.95
CA GLU A 126 6.75 10.92 -42.19
C GLU A 126 7.46 12.03 -41.40
N ALA A 127 7.60 13.22 -41.98
CA ALA A 127 8.17 14.38 -41.29
C ALA A 127 7.29 14.83 -40.11
N ALA A 128 5.96 14.81 -40.30
CA ALA A 128 5.00 15.13 -39.24
C ALA A 128 5.06 14.11 -38.09
N THR A 129 5.10 12.81 -38.42
CA THR A 129 5.21 11.72 -37.44
C THR A 129 6.54 11.77 -36.70
N PHE A 130 7.64 12.03 -37.42
CA PHE A 130 8.96 12.20 -36.84
C PHE A 130 9.00 13.34 -35.82
N LYS A 131 8.49 14.53 -36.18
CA LYS A 131 8.44 15.69 -35.28
C LYS A 131 7.62 15.39 -34.03
N LYS A 132 6.49 14.69 -34.19
CA LYS A 132 5.61 14.29 -33.08
C LYS A 132 6.30 13.34 -32.11
N LEU A 133 6.89 12.26 -32.61
CA LEU A 133 7.61 11.28 -31.78
C LEU A 133 8.88 11.86 -31.16
N LEU A 134 9.58 12.75 -31.86
CA LEU A 134 10.75 13.45 -31.31
C LEU A 134 10.35 14.34 -30.12
N SER A 135 9.22 15.05 -30.22
CA SER A 135 8.69 15.85 -29.12
C SER A 135 8.20 14.99 -27.95
N ALA A 136 7.60 13.83 -28.22
CA ALA A 136 7.25 12.84 -27.20
C ALA A 136 8.49 12.28 -26.47
N SER A 137 9.56 11.94 -27.20
CA SER A 137 10.85 11.51 -26.64
C SER A 137 11.48 12.63 -25.79
N ALA A 138 11.36 13.89 -26.23
CA ALA A 138 11.81 15.06 -25.48
C ALA A 138 11.06 15.20 -24.14
N TYR A 139 9.73 15.04 -24.16
CA TYR A 139 8.90 15.05 -22.97
C TYR A 139 9.27 13.92 -21.98
N VAL A 140 9.42 12.69 -22.49
CA VAL A 140 9.86 11.52 -21.71
C VAL A 140 11.22 11.78 -21.04
N SER A 141 12.16 12.39 -21.76
CA SER A 141 13.49 12.73 -21.23
C SER A 141 13.41 13.74 -20.08
N ALA A 142 12.62 14.81 -20.24
CA ALA A 142 12.41 15.80 -19.18
C ALA A 142 11.76 15.19 -17.94
N PHE A 143 10.73 14.35 -18.13
CA PHE A 143 10.04 13.67 -17.03
C PHE A 143 10.95 12.71 -16.28
N SER A 144 11.73 11.92 -17.02
CA SER A 144 12.69 10.98 -16.43
C SER A 144 13.76 11.71 -15.63
N PHE A 145 14.29 12.82 -16.15
CA PHE A 145 15.31 13.60 -15.46
C PHE A 145 14.75 14.26 -14.19
N ALA A 146 13.59 14.91 -14.27
CA ALA A 146 12.96 15.53 -13.10
C ALA A 146 12.61 14.49 -12.03
N SER A 147 12.10 13.32 -12.43
CA SER A 147 11.82 12.20 -11.52
C SER A 147 13.08 11.67 -10.84
N TYR A 148 14.18 11.50 -11.58
CA TYR A 148 15.47 11.09 -11.00
C TYR A 148 15.96 12.08 -9.95
N LEU A 149 15.91 13.39 -10.25
CA LEU A 149 16.29 14.44 -9.29
C LEU A 149 15.41 14.41 -8.04
N PHE A 150 14.09 14.31 -8.21
CA PHE A 150 13.15 14.29 -7.09
C PHE A 150 13.33 13.06 -6.20
N GLN A 151 13.63 11.90 -6.80
CA GLN A 151 13.79 10.66 -6.05
C GLN A 151 15.13 10.57 -5.30
N LEU A 152 16.22 11.10 -5.88
CA LEU A 152 17.58 10.86 -5.36
C LEU A 152 18.28 12.08 -4.74
N ILE A 153 17.64 13.25 -4.74
CA ILE A 153 18.11 14.41 -3.96
C ILE A 153 17.36 14.42 -2.63
N ASP A 154 18.10 14.30 -1.53
CA ASP A 154 17.58 14.43 -0.17
C ASP A 154 17.22 15.90 0.13
N GLY A 155 16.13 16.14 0.86
CA GLY A 155 15.74 17.49 1.26
C GLY A 155 14.83 17.43 2.48
N ASP A 156 15.36 17.83 3.64
CA ASP A 156 14.68 17.77 4.95
C ASP A 156 14.10 19.14 5.38
N GLY A 157 13.62 19.94 4.41
CA GLY A 157 13.13 21.30 4.64
C GLY A 157 11.75 21.58 4.05
N GLU A 158 11.11 22.64 4.53
CA GLU A 158 9.87 23.17 3.94
C GLU A 158 10.17 23.75 2.55
N ALA A 159 9.39 23.35 1.55
CA ALA A 159 9.62 23.76 0.17
C ALA A 159 9.45 25.29 0.02
N PRO A 160 10.44 26.00 -0.54
CA PRO A 160 10.30 27.43 -0.81
C PRO A 160 9.18 27.68 -1.85
N ASN A 161 8.29 28.65 -1.56
CA ASN A 161 7.19 29.02 -2.44
C ASN A 161 7.63 29.92 -3.63
N ASP A 162 8.92 30.19 -3.78
CA ASP A 162 9.50 31.11 -4.77
C ASP A 162 10.08 30.41 -6.01
N ILE A 163 9.96 29.09 -6.10
CA ILE A 163 10.59 28.30 -7.18
C ILE A 163 9.70 28.32 -8.44
N PRO A 164 10.16 28.92 -9.55
CA PRO A 164 9.39 28.95 -10.78
C PRO A 164 9.44 27.62 -11.54
N GLU A 165 8.41 27.37 -12.33
CA GLU A 165 8.38 26.27 -13.30
C GLU A 165 9.47 26.43 -14.38
N PRO A 166 10.09 25.34 -14.87
CA PRO A 166 11.02 25.39 -16.00
C PRO A 166 10.37 25.93 -17.28
N ASP A 167 11.14 26.68 -18.08
CA ASP A 167 10.74 27.06 -19.44
C ASP A 167 11.01 25.88 -20.40
N PHE A 168 10.06 24.93 -20.45
CA PHE A 168 10.24 23.67 -21.16
C PHE A 168 10.33 23.85 -22.69
N LEU A 169 11.39 23.28 -23.29
CA LEU A 169 11.57 23.20 -24.74
C LEU A 169 11.57 21.74 -25.21
N PHE A 170 10.53 21.32 -25.94
CA PHE A 170 10.34 19.92 -26.36
C PHE A 170 10.70 19.66 -27.83
N ASP A 171 11.70 20.39 -28.36
CA ASP A 171 12.16 20.22 -29.74
C ASP A 171 13.01 18.95 -29.89
N THR A 172 13.87 18.67 -28.91
CA THR A 172 14.70 17.45 -28.83
C THR A 172 14.86 16.99 -27.37
N PRO A 173 15.22 15.71 -27.13
CA PRO A 173 15.62 15.21 -25.80
C PRO A 173 16.62 16.10 -25.08
N GLN A 174 17.63 16.58 -25.81
CA GLN A 174 18.66 17.44 -25.25
C GLN A 174 18.13 18.81 -24.84
N ASP A 175 17.26 19.41 -25.66
CA ASP A 175 16.68 20.73 -25.36
C ASP A 175 15.77 20.65 -24.13
N ALA A 176 15.00 19.57 -24.00
CA ALA A 176 14.11 19.36 -22.88
C ALA A 176 14.87 19.24 -21.56
N VAL A 177 15.95 18.44 -21.52
CA VAL A 177 16.76 18.32 -20.29
C VAL A 177 17.57 19.58 -20.00
N LYS A 178 18.02 20.33 -21.03
CA LYS A 178 18.66 21.65 -20.86
C LYS A 178 17.73 22.66 -20.20
N SER A 179 16.44 22.68 -20.57
CA SER A 179 15.43 23.51 -19.90
C SER A 179 15.32 23.19 -18.40
N ILE A 180 15.37 21.91 -18.02
CA ILE A 180 15.37 21.51 -16.60
C ILE A 180 16.65 21.97 -15.90
N VAL A 181 17.82 21.81 -16.52
CA VAL A 181 19.10 22.28 -15.95
C VAL A 181 19.11 23.80 -15.76
N ALA A 182 18.59 24.56 -16.73
CA ALA A 182 18.48 26.01 -16.64
C ALA A 182 17.52 26.47 -15.53
N GLY A 183 16.40 25.76 -15.36
CA GLY A 183 15.47 26.00 -14.26
C GLY A 183 16.09 25.63 -12.90
N LEU A 184 16.82 24.52 -12.83
CA LEU A 184 17.49 24.07 -11.60
C LEU A 184 18.53 25.09 -11.16
N ASP A 185 19.38 25.55 -12.09
CA ASP A 185 20.36 26.63 -11.86
C ASP A 185 19.69 27.88 -11.28
N LYS A 186 18.55 28.30 -11.83
CA LYS A 186 17.80 29.45 -11.33
C LYS A 186 17.18 29.20 -9.96
N ALA A 187 16.70 28.00 -9.68
CA ALA A 187 16.05 27.64 -8.42
C ALA A 187 17.04 27.61 -7.24
N ILE A 188 18.27 27.15 -7.50
CA ILE A 188 19.35 27.07 -6.50
C ILE A 188 20.21 28.34 -6.42
N ALA A 189 20.09 29.24 -7.39
CA ALA A 189 20.81 30.51 -7.36
C ALA A 189 20.43 31.31 -6.10
N GLY A 190 21.44 31.68 -5.31
CA GLY A 190 21.23 32.42 -4.06
C GLY A 190 20.86 31.56 -2.85
N SER A 191 21.02 30.24 -2.92
CA SER A 191 20.97 29.35 -1.76
C SER A 191 21.90 29.84 -0.64
N LYS A 192 21.40 29.80 0.60
CA LYS A 192 22.11 30.33 1.77
C LYS A 192 23.23 29.41 2.24
N ASP A 193 22.98 28.11 2.15
CA ASP A 193 23.86 27.03 2.59
C ASP A 193 23.52 25.74 1.81
N ASP A 194 24.27 24.68 2.11
CA ASP A 194 24.10 23.37 1.49
C ASP A 194 22.72 22.72 1.74
N ALA A 195 22.09 22.99 2.89
CA ALA A 195 20.78 22.40 3.20
C ALA A 195 19.67 23.08 2.39
N ASP A 196 19.73 24.41 2.26
CA ASP A 196 18.85 25.20 1.41
C ASP A 196 19.06 24.84 -0.08
N LEU A 197 20.30 24.60 -0.51
CA LEU A 197 20.62 24.09 -1.85
C LEU A 197 19.87 22.81 -2.17
N THR A 198 19.99 21.79 -1.32
CA THR A 198 19.37 20.47 -1.57
C THR A 198 17.84 20.56 -1.49
N THR A 199 17.32 21.37 -0.56
CA THR A 199 15.86 21.59 -0.41
C THR A 199 15.27 22.28 -1.64
N ARG A 200 15.92 23.34 -2.14
CA ARG A 200 15.51 24.05 -3.37
C ARG A 200 15.59 23.15 -4.59
N ALA A 201 16.65 22.36 -4.74
CA ALA A 201 16.81 21.44 -5.86
C ALA A 201 15.71 20.38 -5.89
N ARG A 202 15.37 19.78 -4.74
CA ARG A 202 14.29 18.78 -4.63
C ARG A 202 12.91 19.41 -4.89
N ALA A 203 12.65 20.59 -4.33
CA ALA A 203 11.39 21.31 -4.54
C ALA A 203 11.21 21.72 -6.02
N PHE A 204 12.28 22.17 -6.69
CA PHE A 204 12.26 22.43 -8.13
C PHE A 204 11.93 21.19 -8.94
N ALA A 205 12.53 20.04 -8.63
CA ALA A 205 12.24 18.79 -9.32
C ALA A 205 10.75 18.42 -9.20
N ARG A 206 10.13 18.67 -8.04
CA ARG A 206 8.67 18.49 -7.84
C ARG A 206 7.85 19.44 -8.71
N VAL A 207 8.18 20.73 -8.73
CA VAL A 207 7.49 21.72 -9.59
C VAL A 207 7.60 21.33 -11.07
N ALA A 208 8.78 20.87 -11.51
CA ALA A 208 8.99 20.42 -12.87
C ALA A 208 8.13 19.20 -13.22
N ILE A 209 8.03 18.22 -12.31
CA ILE A 209 7.17 17.04 -12.47
C ILE A 209 5.70 17.43 -12.59
N ASP A 210 5.19 18.24 -11.65
CA ASP A 210 3.78 18.67 -11.66
C ASP A 210 3.46 19.45 -12.96
N GLY A 211 4.39 20.28 -13.41
CA GLY A 211 4.32 20.99 -14.69
C GLY A 211 4.28 20.08 -15.92
N LEU A 212 5.10 19.02 -15.92
CA LEU A 212 5.11 18.02 -16.98
C LEU A 212 3.82 17.20 -17.00
N LEU A 213 3.33 16.75 -15.84
CA LEU A 213 2.09 15.99 -15.73
C LEU A 213 0.88 16.81 -16.22
N ALA A 214 0.81 18.10 -15.88
CA ALA A 214 -0.23 19.00 -16.38
C ALA A 214 -0.23 19.16 -17.92
N ARG A 215 0.90 18.87 -18.58
CA ARG A 215 1.07 18.95 -20.04
C ARG A 215 1.00 17.60 -20.75
N LYS A 216 0.82 16.48 -20.02
CA LYS A 216 0.85 15.12 -20.58
C LYS A 216 -0.06 14.95 -21.80
N GLY A 217 -1.29 15.46 -21.72
CA GLY A 217 -2.26 15.36 -22.82
C GLY A 217 -1.95 16.16 -24.10
N ARG A 218 -0.82 16.88 -24.16
CA ARG A 218 -0.35 17.58 -25.37
C ARG A 218 0.51 16.71 -26.29
N PHE A 219 0.96 15.55 -25.79
CA PHE A 219 1.85 14.65 -26.52
C PHE A 219 1.10 13.37 -26.85
N ASP A 220 1.15 12.94 -28.11
CA ASP A 220 0.70 11.59 -28.48
C ASP A 220 1.89 10.72 -28.90
N GLY A 221 1.68 9.40 -28.87
CA GLY A 221 2.74 8.42 -29.11
C GLY A 221 3.57 8.11 -27.86
N ILE A 222 3.18 8.59 -26.68
CA ILE A 222 3.83 8.29 -25.39
C ILE A 222 3.44 6.92 -24.80
N GLY A 223 2.51 6.20 -25.41
CA GLY A 223 2.01 4.89 -24.95
C GLY A 223 3.08 3.83 -24.68
N PRO A 224 4.16 3.71 -25.48
CA PRO A 224 5.28 2.81 -25.17
C PRO A 224 5.93 3.11 -23.82
N PHE A 225 6.03 4.39 -23.45
CA PHE A 225 6.58 4.79 -22.15
C PHE A 225 5.57 4.65 -21.01
N GLU A 226 4.28 4.89 -21.24
CA GLU A 226 3.24 4.73 -20.20
C GLU A 226 3.20 3.35 -19.57
N ASN A 227 3.52 2.32 -20.35
CA ASN A 227 3.54 0.92 -19.91
C ASN A 227 4.97 0.42 -19.60
N ALA A 228 5.97 1.31 -19.67
CA ALA A 228 7.35 0.94 -19.40
C ALA A 228 7.64 0.92 -17.90
N HIS A 229 8.24 -0.17 -17.44
CA HIS A 229 8.77 -0.31 -16.08
C HIS A 229 10.29 -0.27 -16.16
N ILE A 230 10.90 0.87 -15.83
CA ILE A 230 12.34 1.09 -15.98
C ILE A 230 13.00 1.02 -14.60
N ARG A 231 14.05 0.22 -14.47
CA ARG A 231 14.90 0.16 -13.27
C ARG A 231 16.37 0.36 -13.63
N ILE A 232 17.04 1.20 -12.84
CA ILE A 232 18.49 1.40 -12.87
C ILE A 232 19.05 0.87 -11.55
N ASP A 233 19.61 -0.34 -11.57
CA ASP A 233 20.01 -1.07 -10.36
C ASP A 233 21.08 -0.33 -9.54
N VAL A 234 22.05 0.29 -10.20
CA VAL A 234 23.17 1.00 -9.54
C VAL A 234 22.69 2.19 -8.69
N ASP A 235 21.66 2.87 -9.17
CA ASP A 235 21.08 4.03 -8.51
C ASP A 235 19.86 3.65 -7.62
N ASP A 236 19.39 2.40 -7.76
CA ASP A 236 18.11 1.90 -7.27
C ASP A 236 17.00 2.93 -7.53
N PHE A 237 16.96 3.36 -8.80
CA PHE A 237 15.99 4.30 -9.35
C PHE A 237 14.97 3.52 -10.18
N THR A 238 13.69 3.80 -9.96
CA THR A 238 12.58 3.18 -10.69
C THR A 238 11.68 4.24 -11.31
N LEU A 239 11.18 3.92 -12.49
CA LEU A 239 10.26 4.77 -13.24
C LEU A 239 9.19 3.88 -13.89
N ASP A 240 7.97 3.99 -13.40
CA ASP A 240 6.81 3.22 -13.85
C ASP A 240 5.92 4.14 -14.70
N GLY A 241 6.28 4.27 -15.98
CA GLY A 241 5.70 5.25 -16.89
C GLY A 241 5.74 6.66 -16.33
N PHE A 242 4.55 7.27 -16.15
CA PHE A 242 4.41 8.61 -15.58
C PHE A 242 4.00 8.61 -14.11
N ASP A 243 4.04 7.45 -13.44
CA ASP A 243 3.87 7.41 -12.00
C ASP A 243 5.13 7.93 -11.31
N VAL A 244 4.93 8.87 -10.39
CA VAL A 244 6.02 9.47 -9.62
C VAL A 244 6.05 8.73 -8.31
N ALA A 245 6.80 7.63 -8.26
CA ALA A 245 7.10 6.96 -7.02
C ALA A 245 7.62 8.01 -6.01
N PRO A 246 7.04 8.12 -4.80
CA PRO A 246 7.51 9.06 -3.81
C PRO A 246 9.01 8.82 -3.56
N GLY A 247 9.82 9.87 -3.83
CA GLY A 247 11.27 9.81 -3.71
C GLY A 247 11.72 9.18 -2.40
N LYS A 248 12.63 8.20 -2.51
CA LYS A 248 13.18 7.35 -1.45
C LYS A 248 13.20 7.98 -0.06
N ARG A 249 12.33 7.48 0.80
CA ARG A 249 12.58 6.41 1.77
C ARG A 249 11.18 5.95 2.17
N SER A 250 10.89 4.64 2.13
CA SER A 250 9.91 4.11 3.09
C SER A 250 10.34 4.69 4.42
N LYS A 251 9.52 5.57 5.03
CA LYS A 251 9.85 6.14 6.34
C LYS A 251 10.27 4.94 7.18
N PRO A 252 11.50 4.91 7.74
CA PRO A 252 11.93 3.75 8.52
C PRO A 252 10.81 3.44 9.49
N LEU A 253 10.34 2.19 9.48
CA LEU A 253 9.13 1.79 10.18
C LEU A 253 9.23 2.22 11.65
N VAL A 254 8.63 3.36 12.00
CA VAL A 254 8.65 3.91 13.36
C VAL A 254 7.50 3.25 14.11
N MET A 255 7.68 1.97 14.41
CA MET A 255 6.73 1.20 15.21
C MET A 255 7.50 0.40 16.23
N THR A 256 6.97 0.35 17.45
CA THR A 256 7.50 -0.56 18.47
C THR A 256 6.96 -1.94 18.19
N PHE A 257 7.83 -2.86 17.75
CA PHE A 257 7.45 -4.26 17.57
C PHE A 257 7.20 -4.94 18.90
N LYS A 258 6.31 -5.93 18.86
CA LYS A 258 5.94 -6.77 19.99
C LYS A 258 6.22 -8.23 19.70
N LYS A 259 6.75 -8.96 20.67
CA LYS A 259 6.92 -10.41 20.56
C LYS A 259 5.60 -11.14 20.87
N PRO A 260 5.44 -12.40 20.41
CA PRO A 260 4.26 -13.20 20.74
C PRO A 260 3.94 -13.29 22.23
N GLU A 261 4.95 -13.32 23.10
CA GLU A 261 4.78 -13.40 24.55
C GLU A 261 4.32 -12.07 25.17
N GLU A 262 4.53 -10.94 24.47
CA GLU A 262 4.05 -9.62 24.89
C GLU A 262 2.58 -9.36 24.50
N VAL A 263 1.98 -10.23 23.70
CA VAL A 263 0.55 -10.22 23.40
C VAL A 263 -0.12 -11.21 24.34
N VAL A 264 -0.68 -10.72 25.43
CA VAL A 264 -1.28 -11.56 26.47
C VAL A 264 -2.70 -11.99 26.08
N GLY A 265 -3.01 -13.28 26.28
CA GLY A 265 -4.24 -13.91 25.80
C GLY A 265 -4.24 -14.07 24.28
N ASN A 266 -5.43 -14.02 23.65
CA ASN A 266 -5.60 -14.05 22.19
C ASN A 266 -4.89 -15.22 21.48
N HIS A 267 -4.82 -16.40 22.08
CA HIS A 267 -3.98 -17.52 21.61
C HIS A 267 -4.22 -17.90 20.13
N ILE A 268 -5.49 -17.99 19.72
CA ILE A 268 -5.86 -18.34 18.33
C ILE A 268 -5.39 -17.24 17.36
N ALA A 269 -5.65 -15.97 17.67
CA ALA A 269 -5.24 -14.86 16.83
C ALA A 269 -3.71 -14.75 16.74
N LYS A 270 -2.98 -15.05 17.83
CA LYS A 270 -1.51 -15.13 17.82
C LYS A 270 -1.00 -16.24 16.92
N PHE A 271 -1.56 -17.43 17.04
CA PHE A 271 -1.22 -18.57 16.19
C PHE A 271 -1.40 -18.25 14.71
N GLN A 272 -2.57 -17.72 14.35
CA GLN A 272 -2.90 -17.36 12.97
C GLN A 272 -2.01 -16.21 12.44
N SER A 273 -1.62 -15.27 13.32
CA SER A 273 -0.69 -14.19 13.01
C SER A 273 0.72 -14.69 12.67
N VAL A 274 1.26 -15.62 13.47
CA VAL A 274 2.57 -16.24 13.22
C VAL A 274 2.55 -17.01 11.89
N ARG A 275 1.46 -17.76 11.65
CA ARG A 275 1.26 -18.50 10.40
C ARG A 275 1.19 -17.58 9.18
N LEU A 276 0.41 -16.49 9.26
CA LEU A 276 0.35 -15.48 8.20
C LEU A 276 1.74 -14.90 7.90
N ALA A 277 2.50 -14.55 8.94
CA ALA A 277 3.84 -13.99 8.77
C ALA A 277 4.78 -14.97 8.03
N ARG A 278 4.72 -16.26 8.38
CA ARG A 278 5.49 -17.32 7.69
C ARG A 278 5.01 -17.57 6.26
N MET A 279 3.70 -17.54 6.00
CA MET A 279 3.13 -17.71 4.66
C MET A 279 3.60 -16.64 3.68
N LEU A 280 3.69 -15.37 4.11
CA LEU A 280 4.17 -14.26 3.29
C LEU A 280 5.60 -14.50 2.78
N MET A 281 6.44 -15.14 3.59
CA MET A 281 7.84 -15.43 3.25
C MET A 281 8.01 -16.54 2.21
N ALA A 282 6.94 -17.28 1.88
CA ALA A 282 6.96 -18.26 0.79
C ALA A 282 6.89 -17.62 -0.60
N TYR A 283 6.65 -16.31 -0.69
CA TYR A 283 6.58 -15.58 -1.95
C TYR A 283 7.86 -15.73 -2.79
N ASP A 284 7.69 -15.89 -4.09
CA ASP A 284 8.78 -15.94 -5.07
C ASP A 284 8.74 -14.66 -5.92
N PHE A 285 9.79 -13.84 -5.83
CA PHE A 285 9.89 -12.56 -6.53
C PHE A 285 10.18 -12.69 -8.03
N GLU A 286 10.67 -13.85 -8.50
CA GLU A 286 10.94 -14.09 -9.91
C GLU A 286 9.66 -14.48 -10.63
N ARG A 287 8.90 -15.42 -10.07
CA ARG A 287 7.59 -15.85 -10.59
C ARG A 287 6.45 -14.91 -10.23
N GLU A 288 6.69 -13.99 -9.31
CA GLU A 288 5.68 -13.13 -8.69
C GLU A 288 4.48 -13.90 -8.11
N LEU A 289 4.72 -15.08 -7.53
CA LEU A 289 3.67 -15.97 -7.04
C LEU A 289 4.07 -16.66 -5.72
N ASN A 290 3.09 -16.87 -4.84
CA ASN A 290 3.25 -17.61 -3.60
C ASN A 290 2.63 -19.02 -3.73
N PRO A 291 3.32 -20.10 -3.35
CA PRO A 291 2.77 -21.45 -3.36
C PRO A 291 1.42 -21.58 -2.61
N PHE A 292 1.20 -20.84 -1.52
CA PHE A 292 -0.08 -20.86 -0.80
C PHE A 292 -1.26 -20.29 -1.61
N VAL A 293 -0.99 -19.47 -2.62
CA VAL A 293 -2.04 -18.98 -3.54
C VAL A 293 -2.47 -20.11 -4.49
N GLU A 294 -1.51 -20.90 -4.98
CA GLU A 294 -1.77 -22.02 -5.90
C GLU A 294 -2.38 -23.22 -5.17
N LEU A 295 -1.82 -23.61 -4.03
CA LEU A 295 -2.31 -24.73 -3.21
C LEU A 295 -3.65 -24.41 -2.52
N GLY A 296 -3.99 -23.12 -2.45
CA GLY A 296 -5.09 -22.59 -1.66
C GLY A 296 -4.67 -22.32 -0.21
N GLY A 297 -5.44 -21.49 0.47
CA GLY A 297 -5.23 -21.17 1.89
C GLY A 297 -4.38 -19.93 2.17
N PHE A 298 -3.87 -19.23 1.15
CA PHE A 298 -3.26 -17.91 1.36
C PHE A 298 -4.27 -16.90 1.90
N LEU A 299 -3.95 -16.29 3.04
CA LEU A 299 -4.81 -15.32 3.70
C LEU A 299 -4.52 -13.90 3.22
N PHE A 300 -5.20 -13.50 2.13
CA PHE A 300 -5.03 -12.17 1.53
C PHE A 300 -5.69 -11.06 2.35
N THR A 301 -6.85 -11.33 2.95
CA THR A 301 -7.62 -10.37 3.75
C THR A 301 -8.14 -11.06 5.00
N PHE A 302 -8.12 -10.39 6.15
CA PHE A 302 -8.75 -10.88 7.37
C PHE A 302 -9.38 -9.74 8.17
N ILE A 303 -10.29 -10.09 9.07
CA ILE A 303 -10.86 -9.17 10.06
C ILE A 303 -10.41 -9.56 11.45
N GLY A 304 -9.85 -8.62 12.20
CA GLY A 304 -9.62 -8.75 13.64
C GLY A 304 -10.66 -7.93 14.42
N ASP A 305 -11.56 -8.58 15.14
CA ASP A 305 -12.60 -7.91 15.92
C ASP A 305 -12.51 -8.24 17.40
N GLY A 306 -12.88 -7.28 18.24
CA GLY A 306 -12.87 -7.41 19.69
C GLY A 306 -13.24 -6.11 20.35
N ALA A 307 -13.53 -6.13 21.66
CA ALA A 307 -13.87 -4.92 22.39
C ALA A 307 -12.72 -3.88 22.39
N PRO A 308 -12.99 -2.60 22.67
CA PRO A 308 -11.93 -1.62 22.87
C PRO A 308 -10.94 -2.06 23.97
N GLY A 309 -9.64 -1.94 23.70
CA GLY A 309 -8.59 -2.25 24.68
C GLY A 309 -8.16 -3.72 24.78
N THR A 310 -8.62 -4.61 23.89
CA THR A 310 -8.30 -6.05 23.92
C THR A 310 -6.96 -6.44 23.27
N GLY A 311 -6.14 -5.47 22.86
CA GLY A 311 -4.81 -5.72 22.31
C GLY A 311 -4.73 -5.84 20.78
N LYS A 312 -5.73 -5.38 20.02
CA LYS A 312 -5.70 -5.32 18.54
C LYS A 312 -4.45 -4.61 17.99
N THR A 313 -4.13 -3.42 18.51
CA THR A 313 -2.94 -2.68 18.13
C THR A 313 -1.64 -3.44 18.46
N THR A 314 -1.60 -4.10 19.61
CA THR A 314 -0.45 -4.94 20.02
C THR A 314 -0.29 -6.14 19.08
N LEU A 315 -1.39 -6.73 18.61
CA LEU A 315 -1.38 -7.81 17.62
C LEU A 315 -0.86 -7.34 16.26
N ILE A 316 -1.26 -6.15 15.79
CA ILE A 316 -0.70 -5.52 14.57
C ILE A 316 0.81 -5.35 14.69
N GLN A 317 1.26 -4.78 15.81
CA GLN A 317 2.69 -4.57 16.11
C GLN A 317 3.47 -5.88 16.12
N MET A 318 2.85 -6.97 16.58
CA MET A 318 3.43 -8.29 16.58
C MET A 318 3.56 -8.86 15.15
N ILE A 319 2.48 -8.84 14.36
CA ILE A 319 2.50 -9.35 12.98
C ILE A 319 3.56 -8.64 12.16
N ALA A 320 3.53 -7.31 12.15
CA ALA A 320 4.49 -6.50 11.40
C ALA A 320 5.93 -6.70 11.90
N GLY A 321 6.13 -6.91 13.20
CA GLY A 321 7.44 -7.24 13.78
C GLY A 321 7.97 -8.59 13.33
N LEU A 322 7.12 -9.61 13.30
CA LEU A 322 7.47 -10.94 12.82
C LEU A 322 7.83 -10.90 11.32
N VAL A 323 6.98 -10.30 10.49
CA VAL A 323 7.23 -10.19 9.04
C VAL A 323 8.51 -9.39 8.77
N ASN A 324 8.70 -8.26 9.44
CA ASN A 324 9.93 -7.48 9.32
C ASN A 324 11.17 -8.30 9.74
N GLY A 325 11.08 -9.05 10.84
CA GLY A 325 12.15 -9.92 11.30
C GLY A 325 12.53 -10.98 10.26
N TYR A 326 11.55 -11.69 9.70
CA TYR A 326 11.80 -12.67 8.65
C TYR A 326 12.34 -12.03 7.36
N CYS A 327 11.84 -10.85 6.97
CA CYS A 327 12.36 -10.11 5.82
C CYS A 327 13.82 -9.69 6.01
N GLN A 328 14.20 -9.26 7.21
CA GLN A 328 15.59 -8.94 7.55
C GLN A 328 16.50 -10.17 7.44
N VAL A 329 16.04 -11.34 7.90
CA VAL A 329 16.80 -12.59 7.78
C VAL A 329 16.94 -12.99 6.31
N ALA A 330 15.87 -12.90 5.51
CA ALA A 330 15.86 -13.28 4.10
C ALA A 330 16.54 -12.26 3.17
N GLY A 331 16.79 -11.03 3.63
CA GLY A 331 17.23 -9.92 2.77
C GLY A 331 16.12 -9.40 1.84
N TYR A 332 14.86 -9.57 2.22
CA TYR A 332 13.71 -9.12 1.44
C TYR A 332 13.27 -7.71 1.84
N PRO A 333 12.80 -6.88 0.89
CA PRO A 333 12.23 -5.58 1.21
C PRO A 333 10.83 -5.76 1.84
N PHE A 334 10.59 -5.03 2.93
CA PHE A 334 9.32 -5.04 3.66
C PHE A 334 8.63 -3.68 3.61
N ALA A 335 7.34 -3.67 3.31
CA ALA A 335 6.49 -2.49 3.36
C ALA A 335 5.33 -2.71 4.33
N TYR A 336 5.26 -1.87 5.36
CA TYR A 336 4.12 -1.77 6.25
C TYR A 336 3.44 -0.42 6.06
N GLU A 337 2.12 -0.45 5.86
CA GLU A 337 1.31 0.76 5.89
C GLU A 337 0.06 0.56 6.75
N ASN A 338 -0.33 1.61 7.45
CA ASN A 338 -1.58 1.68 8.19
C ASN A 338 -2.49 2.73 7.58
N PHE A 339 -3.74 2.37 7.35
CA PHE A 339 -4.79 3.27 6.92
C PHE A 339 -5.80 3.46 8.05
N GLY A 340 -6.05 4.71 8.43
CA GLY A 340 -6.94 5.03 9.55
C GLY A 340 -7.80 6.25 9.26
N VAL A 341 -8.55 6.67 10.28
CA VAL A 341 -9.47 7.82 10.22
C VAL A 341 -8.74 9.14 9.88
N ASP A 342 -7.46 9.25 10.22
CA ASP A 342 -6.60 10.40 9.91
C ASP A 342 -6.37 10.60 8.40
N GLN A 343 -6.58 9.56 7.59
CA GLN A 343 -6.43 9.61 6.14
C GLN A 343 -7.71 10.07 5.42
N ILE A 344 -8.81 10.24 6.16
CA ILE A 344 -10.09 10.75 5.64
C ILE A 344 -10.00 12.26 5.49
N SER A 345 -10.12 12.72 4.25
CA SER A 345 -10.10 14.13 3.90
C SER A 345 -11.50 14.69 3.71
N SER A 346 -11.68 15.96 4.06
CA SER A 346 -12.88 16.73 3.71
C SER A 346 -12.93 17.14 2.24
N TYR A 347 -11.82 16.99 1.50
CA TYR A 347 -11.75 17.28 0.07
C TYR A 347 -12.23 16.08 -0.74
N GLN A 348 -13.23 16.32 -1.60
CA GLN A 348 -13.85 15.31 -2.45
C GLN A 348 -12.82 14.57 -3.31
N GLY A 349 -12.91 13.24 -3.39
CA GLY A 349 -12.01 12.37 -4.13
C GLY A 349 -10.66 12.12 -3.47
N LYS A 350 -10.23 12.93 -2.49
CA LYS A 350 -8.90 12.79 -1.88
C LYS A 350 -8.82 11.57 -0.97
N SER A 351 -9.89 11.26 -0.24
CA SER A 351 -10.00 10.06 0.60
C SER A 351 -9.86 8.78 -0.21
N GLY A 352 -10.55 8.69 -1.35
CA GLY A 352 -10.40 7.58 -2.29
C GLY A 352 -8.98 7.48 -2.89
N GLN A 353 -8.37 8.60 -3.25
CA GLN A 353 -6.99 8.63 -3.77
C GLN A 353 -5.98 8.14 -2.73
N ASN A 354 -6.08 8.62 -1.49
CA ASN A 354 -5.21 8.21 -0.38
C ASN A 354 -5.36 6.70 -0.14
N CYS A 355 -6.59 6.19 -0.10
CA CYS A 355 -6.85 4.77 0.07
C CYS A 355 -6.28 3.94 -1.09
N ARG A 356 -6.40 4.42 -2.33
CA ARG A 356 -5.85 3.73 -3.50
C ARG A 356 -4.33 3.68 -3.47
N GLN A 357 -3.70 4.78 -3.07
CA GLN A 357 -2.25 4.84 -2.90
C GLN A 357 -1.77 3.84 -1.84
N PHE A 358 -2.43 3.81 -0.67
CA PHE A 358 -2.18 2.82 0.38
C PHE A 358 -2.26 1.37 -0.16
N ILE A 359 -3.35 1.04 -0.86
CA ILE A 359 -3.54 -0.29 -1.46
C ILE A 359 -2.41 -0.61 -2.45
N ASN A 360 -2.06 0.32 -3.34
CA ASN A 360 -1.03 0.12 -4.35
C ASN A 360 0.37 -0.09 -3.74
N ASN A 361 0.70 0.66 -2.69
CA ASN A 361 1.99 0.54 -2.02
C ASN A 361 2.14 -0.84 -1.36
N VAL A 362 1.08 -1.34 -0.72
CA VAL A 362 1.08 -2.67 -0.09
C VAL A 362 1.05 -3.80 -1.13
N LEU A 363 0.34 -3.61 -2.25
CA LEU A 363 0.24 -4.60 -3.34
C LEU A 363 1.50 -4.71 -4.21
N ASN A 364 2.49 -3.83 -4.04
CA ASN A 364 3.69 -3.79 -4.88
C ASN A 364 4.39 -5.18 -4.91
N PRO A 365 4.50 -5.84 -6.09
CA PRO A 365 5.04 -7.20 -6.20
C PRO A 365 6.53 -7.29 -5.86
N ARG A 366 7.23 -6.15 -5.73
CA ARG A 366 8.65 -6.10 -5.39
C ARG A 366 8.92 -6.12 -3.89
N VAL A 367 7.89 -6.11 -3.04
CA VAL A 367 8.03 -6.12 -1.59
C VAL A 367 7.12 -7.14 -0.94
N ILE A 368 7.51 -7.61 0.25
CA ILE A 368 6.56 -8.25 1.16
C ILE A 368 5.74 -7.13 1.83
N GLY A 369 4.43 -7.17 1.63
CA GLY A 369 3.51 -6.12 2.08
C GLY A 369 2.65 -6.55 3.27
N PHE A 370 2.50 -5.69 4.27
CA PHE A 370 1.46 -5.85 5.27
C PHE A 370 0.70 -4.54 5.46
N GLY A 371 -0.56 -4.53 5.04
CA GLY A 371 -1.44 -3.37 5.15
C GLY A 371 -2.42 -3.55 6.29
N THR A 372 -2.60 -2.55 7.14
CA THR A 372 -3.64 -2.57 8.17
C THR A 372 -4.65 -1.44 7.96
N ILE A 373 -5.92 -1.72 8.20
CA ILE A 373 -6.97 -0.72 8.26
C ILE A 373 -7.53 -0.74 9.67
N ASP A 374 -7.14 0.25 10.47
CA ASP A 374 -7.58 0.38 11.86
C ASP A 374 -8.91 1.13 11.94
N ASP A 375 -9.75 0.77 12.91
CA ASP A 375 -11.13 1.25 13.04
C ASP A 375 -11.92 1.21 11.71
N ILE A 376 -11.92 0.06 11.02
CA ILE A 376 -12.60 -0.12 9.73
C ILE A 376 -14.09 0.26 9.79
N ASP A 377 -14.73 0.11 10.95
CA ASP A 377 -16.11 0.54 11.22
C ASP A 377 -16.31 2.07 11.18
N GLN A 378 -15.24 2.84 11.36
CA GLN A 378 -15.23 4.30 11.23
C GLN A 378 -14.68 4.74 9.87
N VAL A 379 -13.83 3.95 9.24
CA VAL A 379 -13.19 4.29 7.97
C VAL A 379 -14.06 3.94 6.76
N ALA A 380 -14.77 2.82 6.81
CA ALA A 380 -15.64 2.35 5.74
C ALA A 380 -17.11 2.44 6.17
N ALA A 381 -17.93 3.06 5.32
CA ALA A 381 -19.36 3.18 5.54
C ALA A 381 -20.13 1.91 5.16
N ARG A 382 -21.17 1.60 5.93
CA ARG A 382 -22.21 0.64 5.54
C ARG A 382 -23.10 1.27 4.46
N ARG A 383 -23.44 0.51 3.41
CA ARG A 383 -24.22 1.03 2.26
C ARG A 383 -25.58 1.65 2.59
N SER A 384 -26.21 1.23 3.69
CA SER A 384 -27.52 1.73 4.13
C SER A 384 -27.43 2.94 5.07
N ASP A 385 -26.22 3.44 5.34
CA ASP A 385 -26.03 4.55 6.26
C ASP A 385 -26.10 5.90 5.52
N ASP A 386 -27.28 6.50 5.54
CA ASP A 386 -27.53 7.84 4.97
C ASP A 386 -26.75 8.96 5.69
N ARG A 387 -26.12 8.67 6.84
CA ARG A 387 -25.30 9.62 7.61
C ARG A 387 -23.81 9.50 7.32
N ALA A 388 -23.39 8.53 6.51
CA ALA A 388 -21.99 8.35 6.15
C ALA A 388 -21.45 9.53 5.33
N SER A 389 -20.19 9.91 5.59
CA SER A 389 -19.52 10.94 4.80
C SER A 389 -19.19 10.45 3.39
N ALA A 390 -19.10 11.38 2.43
CA ALA A 390 -18.68 11.08 1.06
C ALA A 390 -17.29 10.41 1.02
N GLY A 391 -16.37 10.85 1.89
CA GLY A 391 -15.03 10.26 2.01
C GLY A 391 -15.07 8.79 2.42
N GLN A 392 -15.91 8.42 3.40
CA GLN A 392 -16.07 7.01 3.81
C GLN A 392 -16.68 6.17 2.68
N GLN A 393 -17.65 6.69 1.92
CA GLN A 393 -18.22 5.97 0.78
C GLN A 393 -17.20 5.74 -0.34
N GLU A 394 -16.36 6.75 -0.65
CA GLU A 394 -15.25 6.63 -1.59
C GLU A 394 -14.27 5.53 -1.17
N ILE A 395 -13.86 5.53 0.12
CA ILE A 395 -12.96 4.52 0.68
C ILE A 395 -13.58 3.13 0.58
N THR A 396 -14.84 2.97 1.00
CA THR A 396 -15.56 1.69 0.84
C THR A 396 -15.52 1.21 -0.60
N GLY A 397 -15.75 2.09 -1.58
CA GLY A 397 -15.66 1.76 -3.00
C GLY A 397 -14.28 1.25 -3.42
N VAL A 398 -13.20 1.90 -2.97
CA VAL A 398 -11.82 1.50 -3.26
C VAL A 398 -11.47 0.17 -2.62
N LEU A 399 -11.80 -0.05 -1.35
CA LEU A 399 -11.55 -1.32 -0.66
C LEU A 399 -12.33 -2.47 -1.31
N MET A 400 -13.55 -2.20 -1.77
CA MET A 400 -14.36 -3.18 -2.47
C MET A 400 -13.73 -3.61 -3.80
N ASP A 401 -13.17 -2.67 -4.54
CA ASP A 401 -12.45 -2.95 -5.78
C ASP A 401 -11.13 -3.67 -5.48
N ALA A 402 -10.40 -3.27 -4.44
CA ALA A 402 -9.11 -3.84 -4.08
C ALA A 402 -9.19 -5.30 -3.62
N PHE A 403 -10.17 -5.66 -2.79
CA PHE A 403 -10.18 -6.99 -2.13
C PHE A 403 -10.89 -8.09 -2.91
N ALA A 404 -11.73 -7.74 -3.87
CA ALA A 404 -12.44 -8.73 -4.70
C ALA A 404 -12.94 -8.13 -6.03
N GLY A 405 -12.24 -7.12 -6.56
CA GLY A 405 -12.53 -6.55 -7.87
C GLY A 405 -12.17 -7.51 -8.99
N ALA A 406 -12.74 -7.30 -10.17
CA ALA A 406 -12.47 -8.14 -11.35
C ALA A 406 -11.01 -8.05 -11.81
N SER A 407 -10.29 -7.00 -11.42
CA SER A 407 -8.89 -6.73 -11.74
C SER A 407 -7.91 -7.09 -10.61
N THR A 408 -8.37 -7.52 -9.44
CA THR A 408 -7.49 -7.86 -8.32
C THR A 408 -6.71 -9.14 -8.61
N VAL A 409 -5.38 -9.05 -8.62
CA VAL A 409 -4.49 -10.21 -8.75
C VAL A 409 -3.81 -10.48 -7.42
N VAL A 410 -4.23 -11.55 -6.74
CA VAL A 410 -3.62 -12.00 -5.48
C VAL A 410 -2.38 -12.82 -5.81
N ARG A 411 -1.19 -12.24 -5.61
CA ARG A 411 0.11 -12.88 -5.83
C ARG A 411 0.65 -13.61 -4.60
N GLY A 412 0.20 -13.19 -3.42
CA GLY A 412 0.62 -13.74 -2.14
C GLY A 412 1.89 -13.11 -1.56
N ASN A 413 2.30 -11.93 -2.05
CA ASN A 413 3.35 -11.10 -1.47
C ASN A 413 2.85 -10.21 -0.33
N CYS A 414 1.53 -10.02 -0.20
CA CYS A 414 0.98 -9.13 0.81
C CYS A 414 -0.32 -9.65 1.43
N SER A 415 -0.66 -9.10 2.60
CA SER A 415 -1.93 -9.34 3.29
C SER A 415 -2.49 -8.06 3.91
N PHE A 416 -3.81 -7.99 4.00
CA PHE A 416 -4.55 -6.86 4.56
C PHE A 416 -5.34 -7.27 5.82
N GLY A 417 -5.03 -6.64 6.95
CA GLY A 417 -5.78 -6.80 8.20
C GLY A 417 -6.74 -5.65 8.43
N MET A 418 -8.04 -5.93 8.51
CA MET A 418 -9.08 -4.96 8.87
C MET A 418 -9.44 -5.12 10.35
N PHE A 419 -9.26 -4.08 11.16
CA PHE A 419 -9.48 -4.16 12.60
C PHE A 419 -10.68 -3.31 13.02
N SER A 420 -11.56 -3.89 13.83
CA SER A 420 -12.79 -3.22 14.27
C SER A 420 -13.08 -3.42 15.76
N ASN A 421 -13.69 -2.41 16.36
CA ASN A 421 -14.32 -2.52 17.68
C ASN A 421 -15.77 -2.99 17.60
N TYR A 422 -16.44 -2.78 16.46
CA TYR A 422 -17.85 -3.04 16.24
C TYR A 422 -18.05 -3.72 14.87
N PRO A 423 -17.78 -5.03 14.75
CA PRO A 423 -17.84 -5.76 13.48
C PRO A 423 -19.22 -5.70 12.80
N GLU A 424 -20.29 -5.46 13.55
CA GLU A 424 -21.66 -5.26 13.07
C GLU A 424 -21.86 -3.95 12.28
N ASN A 425 -20.98 -2.97 12.49
CA ASN A 425 -21.02 -1.68 11.80
C ASN A 425 -20.24 -1.70 10.47
N VAL A 426 -19.41 -2.73 10.25
CA VAL A 426 -18.66 -2.92 9.02
C VAL A 426 -19.58 -3.40 7.90
N ASP A 427 -19.37 -2.88 6.69
CA ASP A 427 -20.17 -3.28 5.53
C ASP A 427 -20.16 -4.79 5.29
N ASP A 428 -21.36 -5.36 5.09
CA ASP A 428 -21.58 -6.79 4.96
C ASP A 428 -20.74 -7.40 3.82
N ALA A 429 -20.51 -6.67 2.73
CA ALA A 429 -19.73 -7.17 1.61
C ALA A 429 -18.22 -7.13 1.88
N LEU A 430 -17.69 -6.16 2.66
CA LEU A 430 -16.29 -6.19 3.11
C LEU A 430 -16.07 -7.35 4.08
N ARG A 431 -16.99 -7.54 5.01
CA ARG A 431 -16.95 -8.63 5.99
C ARG A 431 -16.98 -10.00 5.32
N GLN A 432 -17.83 -10.20 4.31
CA GLN A 432 -17.87 -11.44 3.53
C GLN A 432 -16.63 -11.67 2.63
N ARG A 433 -15.79 -10.65 2.41
CA ARG A 433 -14.57 -10.75 1.60
C ARG A 433 -13.32 -10.96 2.42
N ALA A 434 -13.42 -10.95 3.75
CA ALA A 434 -12.35 -11.39 4.62
C ALA A 434 -12.22 -12.91 4.52
N GLY A 435 -11.02 -13.41 4.21
CA GLY A 435 -10.71 -14.83 4.16
C GLY A 435 -10.62 -15.49 5.53
N ALA A 436 -10.47 -14.70 6.60
CA ALA A 436 -10.54 -15.16 7.98
C ALA A 436 -11.10 -14.09 8.92
N ARG A 437 -11.60 -14.55 10.07
CA ARG A 437 -12.02 -13.70 11.18
C ARG A 437 -11.30 -14.12 12.44
N TRP A 438 -10.64 -13.17 13.09
CA TRP A 438 -9.82 -13.38 14.26
C TRP A 438 -10.46 -12.65 15.44
N LEU A 439 -10.89 -13.43 16.42
CA LEU A 439 -11.45 -12.89 17.65
C LEU A 439 -10.31 -12.44 18.56
N VAL A 440 -10.31 -11.16 18.94
CA VAL A 440 -9.29 -10.52 19.77
C VAL A 440 -9.97 -10.09 21.08
N ASP A 441 -10.19 -11.05 21.97
CA ASP A 441 -10.89 -10.83 23.26
C ASP A 441 -9.99 -10.31 24.38
N GLY A 442 -8.67 -10.34 24.19
CA GLY A 442 -7.70 -9.96 25.21
C GLY A 442 -7.52 -11.03 26.29
N PRO A 443 -7.05 -10.64 27.49
CA PRO A 443 -6.83 -11.57 28.61
C PRO A 443 -8.15 -12.14 29.15
N GLN A 444 -8.26 -13.47 29.26
CA GLN A 444 -9.49 -14.16 29.71
C GLN A 444 -9.32 -14.82 31.07
N THR A 445 -8.16 -15.42 31.33
CA THR A 445 -7.90 -16.22 32.52
C THR A 445 -7.21 -15.42 33.61
N ARG A 446 -7.29 -15.88 34.87
CA ARG A 446 -6.53 -15.29 35.99
C ARG A 446 -5.04 -15.12 35.64
N ASP A 447 -4.48 -16.12 34.98
CA ASP A 447 -3.07 -16.17 34.64
C ASP A 447 -2.72 -15.12 33.58
N ASP A 448 -3.60 -14.89 32.60
CA ASP A 448 -3.48 -13.76 31.65
C ASP A 448 -3.51 -12.40 32.37
N TYR A 449 -4.39 -12.22 33.35
CA TYR A 449 -4.46 -10.97 34.11
C TYR A 449 -3.20 -10.71 34.94
N ILE A 450 -2.54 -11.77 35.43
CA ILE A 450 -1.24 -11.65 36.10
C ILE A 450 -0.16 -11.28 35.09
N ASP A 451 -0.11 -11.96 33.95
CA ASP A 451 0.89 -11.72 32.90
C ASP A 451 0.81 -10.29 32.33
N ILE A 452 -0.39 -9.79 32.03
CA ILE A 452 -0.58 -8.42 31.51
C ILE A 452 -0.24 -7.37 32.58
N PHE A 453 -0.59 -7.62 33.84
CA PHE A 453 -0.24 -6.70 34.92
C PHE A 453 1.27 -6.60 35.08
N VAL A 454 1.99 -7.73 35.07
CA VAL A 454 3.46 -7.74 35.19
C VAL A 454 4.12 -7.08 33.99
N LEU A 455 3.60 -7.32 32.77
CA LEU A 455 4.08 -6.66 31.55
C LEU A 455 3.94 -5.14 31.65
N LEU A 456 2.79 -4.63 32.12
CA LEU A 456 2.51 -3.20 32.24
C LEU A 456 3.17 -2.52 33.44
N ALA A 457 3.29 -3.22 34.58
CA ALA A 457 3.98 -2.73 35.77
C ALA A 457 5.48 -2.54 35.52
N GLY A 458 6.03 -3.26 34.54
CA GLY A 458 7.42 -3.17 34.13
C GLY A 458 8.38 -3.63 35.22
N LYS A 459 9.67 -3.36 35.04
CA LYS A 459 10.73 -3.89 35.92
C LYS A 459 11.04 -2.98 37.13
N ASN A 460 10.29 -1.91 37.34
CA ASN A 460 10.61 -0.89 38.35
C ASN A 460 9.97 -1.16 39.72
N HIS A 461 9.89 -2.43 40.13
CA HIS A 461 9.39 -2.87 41.42
C HIS A 461 10.08 -4.16 41.89
N LYS A 462 9.95 -4.49 43.18
CA LYS A 462 10.48 -5.73 43.79
C LYS A 462 9.38 -6.67 44.31
N ILE A 463 8.13 -6.43 43.94
CA ILE A 463 6.98 -7.26 44.32
C ILE A 463 7.16 -8.67 43.73
N PRO A 464 7.13 -9.74 44.54
CA PRO A 464 7.25 -11.13 44.06
C PRO A 464 5.96 -11.62 43.38
N LEU A 465 6.09 -12.56 42.43
CA LEU A 465 4.97 -13.08 41.62
C LEU A 465 4.05 -14.06 42.38
N GLY A 466 4.53 -14.64 43.48
CA GLY A 466 3.83 -15.73 44.16
C GLY A 466 3.89 -17.04 43.37
N GLU A 467 2.89 -17.91 43.54
CA GLU A 467 2.72 -19.15 42.79
C GLU A 467 2.16 -18.85 41.39
N HIS A 468 3.02 -18.32 40.51
CA HIS A 468 2.72 -18.05 39.11
C HIS A 468 3.97 -18.20 38.25
N GLU A 469 3.86 -18.93 37.15
CA GLU A 469 4.91 -19.05 36.14
C GLU A 469 4.61 -18.06 35.00
N LEU A 470 5.41 -17.00 34.91
CA LEU A 470 5.20 -15.93 33.92
C LEU A 470 5.20 -16.49 32.50
N TYR A 471 4.17 -16.14 31.74
CA TYR A 471 3.99 -16.48 30.34
C TYR A 471 3.81 -17.97 30.01
N ALA A 472 3.70 -18.87 31.00
CA ALA A 472 3.45 -20.29 30.74
C ALA A 472 2.12 -20.52 29.99
N ALA A 473 1.09 -19.74 30.33
CA ALA A 473 -0.19 -19.77 29.63
C ALA A 473 -0.12 -19.22 28.18
N GLN A 474 0.97 -18.51 27.82
CA GLN A 474 1.11 -17.90 26.50
C GLN A 474 1.70 -18.84 25.44
N GLU A 475 2.05 -20.08 25.82
CA GLU A 475 2.49 -21.12 24.87
C GLU A 475 1.36 -21.47 23.88
N ILE A 476 1.59 -21.18 22.61
CA ILE A 476 0.56 -21.16 21.57
C ILE A 476 -0.02 -22.57 21.27
N GLN A 477 0.80 -23.62 21.31
CA GLN A 477 0.40 -24.97 20.85
C GLN A 477 -0.69 -25.63 21.72
N ARG A 478 -0.60 -25.54 23.06
CA ARG A 478 -1.55 -26.21 23.96
C ARG A 478 -2.97 -25.65 23.87
N ALA A 479 -3.10 -24.33 23.80
CA ALA A 479 -4.39 -23.65 23.77
C ALA A 479 -5.17 -23.84 22.45
N VAL A 480 -4.46 -24.09 21.34
CA VAL A 480 -5.08 -24.26 20.01
C VAL A 480 -5.72 -25.64 19.88
N THR A 481 -5.13 -26.70 20.44
CA THR A 481 -5.68 -28.06 20.40
C THR A 481 -7.02 -28.15 21.12
N GLU A 482 -7.14 -27.55 22.30
CA GLU A 482 -8.39 -27.56 23.09
C GLU A 482 -9.53 -26.80 22.40
N ALA A 483 -9.23 -25.71 21.67
CA ALA A 483 -10.24 -24.89 21.00
C ALA A 483 -10.87 -25.55 19.75
N TYR A 484 -10.14 -26.45 19.07
CA TYR A 484 -10.66 -27.10 17.85
C TYR A 484 -11.56 -28.31 18.12
N GLU A 485 -11.56 -28.86 19.34
CA GLU A 485 -12.36 -30.04 19.71
C GLU A 485 -13.85 -29.72 19.97
N GLU A 486 -14.23 -28.46 20.17
CA GLU A 486 -15.59 -28.05 20.56
C GLU A 486 -16.63 -27.98 19.42
N HIS A 487 -16.25 -28.25 18.16
CA HIS A 487 -17.09 -27.99 16.97
C HIS A 487 -17.60 -29.21 16.18
N GLU A 488 -17.61 -30.42 16.76
CA GLU A 488 -18.12 -31.61 16.06
C GLU A 488 -19.63 -31.58 15.77
N LYS A 489 -20.42 -30.79 16.51
CA LYS A 489 -21.88 -30.71 16.37
C LYS A 489 -22.36 -29.27 16.20
N PRO A 490 -23.50 -29.05 15.50
CA PRO A 490 -24.16 -27.75 15.47
C PRO A 490 -24.45 -27.23 16.88
N GLN A 491 -24.51 -25.91 17.04
CA GLN A 491 -24.84 -25.26 18.31
C GLN A 491 -26.20 -24.56 18.28
N GLU A 492 -26.66 -24.11 17.11
CA GLU A 492 -27.94 -23.41 16.99
C GLU A 492 -29.12 -24.39 16.83
N ASP A 493 -30.22 -24.13 17.54
CA ASP A 493 -31.41 -24.99 17.57
C ASP A 493 -31.99 -25.25 16.17
N GLY A 494 -31.95 -24.23 15.30
CA GLY A 494 -32.43 -24.33 13.92
C GLY A 494 -31.60 -25.30 13.08
N LEU A 495 -30.27 -25.19 13.14
CA LEU A 495 -29.36 -26.06 12.40
C LEU A 495 -29.32 -27.47 12.99
N MET A 496 -29.40 -27.61 14.31
CA MET A 496 -29.44 -28.90 14.99
C MET A 496 -30.57 -29.79 14.47
N LYS A 497 -31.77 -29.23 14.26
CA LYS A 497 -32.91 -29.98 13.67
C LYS A 497 -32.63 -30.50 12.27
N VAL A 498 -31.94 -29.70 11.44
CA VAL A 498 -31.55 -30.10 10.08
C VAL A 498 -30.50 -31.21 10.13
N TYR A 499 -29.51 -31.07 11.00
CA TYR A 499 -28.46 -32.07 11.23
C TYR A 499 -29.03 -33.40 11.73
N GLU A 500 -29.88 -33.39 12.75
CA GLU A 500 -30.54 -34.60 13.26
C GLU A 500 -31.39 -35.28 12.19
N ARG A 501 -32.17 -34.51 11.42
CA ARG A 501 -32.97 -35.03 10.31
C ARG A 501 -32.09 -35.72 9.26
N TYR A 502 -31.01 -35.07 8.86
CA TYR A 502 -30.06 -35.62 7.90
C TYR A 502 -29.43 -36.92 8.41
N MET A 503 -28.95 -36.93 9.66
CA MET A 503 -28.32 -38.10 10.28
C MET A 503 -29.30 -39.26 10.43
N ASN A 504 -30.57 -39.00 10.69
CA ASN A 504 -31.63 -40.01 10.77
C ASN A 504 -32.00 -40.59 9.40
N GLU A 505 -32.06 -39.76 8.35
CA GLU A 505 -32.48 -40.19 7.01
C GLU A 505 -31.34 -40.83 6.20
N ASN A 506 -30.09 -40.35 6.35
CA ASN A 506 -28.96 -40.71 5.49
C ASN A 506 -27.77 -41.34 6.24
N GLY A 507 -27.71 -41.23 7.57
CA GLY A 507 -26.56 -41.65 8.36
C GLY A 507 -25.35 -40.71 8.24
N ALA A 508 -24.19 -41.15 8.74
CA ALA A 508 -22.96 -40.38 8.65
C ALA A 508 -22.50 -40.22 7.18
N PRO A 509 -22.14 -39.01 6.73
CA PRO A 509 -21.78 -38.73 5.34
C PRO A 509 -20.50 -39.47 4.95
N LYS A 510 -20.44 -40.00 3.72
CA LYS A 510 -19.28 -40.74 3.20
C LYS A 510 -18.82 -40.26 1.83
N THR A 511 -19.67 -39.56 1.11
CA THR A 511 -19.44 -39.11 -0.27
C THR A 511 -19.73 -37.63 -0.44
N MET A 512 -19.23 -37.03 -1.53
CA MET A 512 -19.55 -35.64 -1.88
C MET A 512 -21.05 -35.43 -2.20
N ALA A 513 -21.74 -36.48 -2.65
CA ALA A 513 -23.20 -36.43 -2.84
C ALA A 513 -23.92 -36.29 -1.49
N ASP A 514 -23.44 -36.98 -0.46
CA ASP A 514 -23.98 -36.89 0.90
C ASP A 514 -23.81 -35.47 1.45
N VAL A 515 -22.64 -34.86 1.24
CA VAL A 515 -22.36 -33.45 1.58
C VAL A 515 -23.29 -32.51 0.83
N GLY A 516 -23.48 -32.72 -0.47
CA GLY A 516 -24.39 -31.93 -1.30
C GLY A 516 -25.83 -31.98 -0.81
N THR A 517 -26.32 -33.16 -0.42
CA THR A 517 -27.65 -33.34 0.20
C THR A 517 -27.76 -32.57 1.50
N TYR A 518 -26.74 -32.62 2.36
CA TYR A 518 -26.76 -31.88 3.62
C TYR A 518 -26.80 -30.36 3.40
N LEU A 519 -25.94 -29.83 2.52
CA LEU A 519 -25.93 -28.42 2.13
C LEU A 519 -27.29 -27.97 1.55
N HIS A 520 -27.96 -28.83 0.78
CA HIS A 520 -29.28 -28.52 0.23
C HIS A 520 -30.36 -28.47 1.32
N MET A 521 -30.33 -29.38 2.30
CA MET A 521 -31.26 -29.34 3.44
C MET A 521 -31.06 -28.09 4.30
N ILE A 522 -29.81 -27.63 4.47
CA ILE A 522 -29.52 -26.35 5.14
C ILE A 522 -30.12 -25.20 4.34
N LYS A 523 -29.95 -25.17 3.01
CA LYS A 523 -30.52 -24.15 2.12
C LYS A 523 -32.05 -24.06 2.21
N ASP A 524 -32.73 -25.19 2.31
CA ASP A 524 -34.19 -25.24 2.41
C ASP A 524 -34.68 -24.69 3.76
N ALA A 525 -33.90 -24.88 4.82
CA ALA A 525 -34.19 -24.34 6.15
C ALA A 525 -33.80 -22.85 6.28
N GLU A 526 -32.70 -22.42 5.66
CA GLU A 526 -32.19 -21.04 5.68
C GLU A 526 -31.96 -20.52 4.25
N PRO A 527 -32.93 -19.77 3.67
CA PRO A 527 -32.83 -19.24 2.32
C PRO A 527 -31.65 -18.28 2.07
N ARG A 528 -31.00 -17.72 3.10
CA ARG A 528 -29.79 -16.88 2.95
C ARG A 528 -28.52 -17.69 2.70
N PHE A 529 -28.53 -19.00 2.99
CA PHE A 529 -27.41 -19.90 2.75
C PHE A 529 -27.25 -20.18 1.23
N THR A 530 -26.64 -19.26 0.49
CA THR A 530 -26.54 -19.30 -0.99
C THR A 530 -25.24 -19.93 -1.49
N GLY A 531 -25.03 -19.99 -2.82
CA GLY A 531 -23.77 -20.46 -3.41
C GLY A 531 -22.51 -19.73 -2.91
N ARG A 532 -22.65 -18.48 -2.41
CA ARG A 532 -21.56 -17.77 -1.74
C ARG A 532 -21.17 -18.43 -0.41
N ALA A 533 -22.15 -18.91 0.37
CA ALA A 533 -21.89 -19.63 1.61
C ALA A 533 -21.14 -20.94 1.33
N ILE A 534 -21.55 -21.68 0.30
CA ILE A 534 -20.86 -22.92 -0.12
C ILE A 534 -19.41 -22.64 -0.52
N LYS A 535 -19.17 -21.56 -1.29
CA LYS A 535 -17.82 -21.11 -1.62
C LYS A 535 -17.01 -20.81 -0.36
N ASN A 536 -17.57 -20.03 0.58
CA ASN A 536 -16.89 -19.65 1.81
C ASN A 536 -16.55 -20.86 2.69
N VAL A 537 -17.46 -21.83 2.82
CA VAL A 537 -17.21 -23.10 3.50
C VAL A 537 -16.07 -23.86 2.82
N THR A 538 -16.10 -23.95 1.49
CA THR A 538 -15.04 -24.62 0.73
C THR A 538 -13.69 -23.95 0.92
N ASP A 539 -13.65 -22.62 0.91
CA ASP A 539 -12.44 -21.84 1.15
C ASP A 539 -11.93 -22.03 2.59
N ALA A 540 -12.84 -22.12 3.58
CA ALA A 540 -12.49 -22.41 4.97
C ALA A 540 -11.93 -23.83 5.15
N ILE A 541 -12.50 -24.85 4.48
CA ILE A 541 -11.97 -26.21 4.50
C ILE A 541 -10.57 -26.23 3.86
N LYS A 542 -10.37 -25.54 2.74
CA LYS A 542 -9.03 -25.40 2.14
C LYS A 542 -8.05 -24.72 3.09
N MET A 543 -8.47 -23.65 3.75
CA MET A 543 -7.65 -22.92 4.73
C MET A 543 -7.27 -23.81 5.92
N ARG A 544 -8.19 -24.67 6.36
CA ARG A 544 -7.99 -25.63 7.45
C ARG A 544 -7.16 -26.85 7.06
N ALA A 545 -7.34 -27.37 5.84
CA ALA A 545 -6.48 -28.42 5.29
C ALA A 545 -5.04 -27.93 5.07
N MET A 546 -4.88 -26.62 4.87
CA MET A 546 -3.59 -25.92 4.79
C MET A 546 -3.17 -25.35 6.16
N ASP A 547 -3.85 -25.69 7.26
CA ASP A 547 -3.50 -25.33 8.65
C ASP A 547 -2.34 -26.16 9.16
N ILE A 548 -1.21 -25.93 8.50
CA ILE A 548 0.06 -26.58 8.75
C ILE A 548 0.95 -25.65 9.57
N GLU A 549 1.65 -26.22 10.55
CA GLU A 549 2.68 -25.50 11.26
C GLU A 549 3.96 -25.55 10.43
N LEU A 550 4.38 -24.38 9.91
CA LEU A 550 5.62 -24.26 9.16
C LEU A 550 6.80 -24.29 10.14
N PRO A 551 7.80 -25.17 9.97
CA PRO A 551 8.93 -25.30 10.89
C PRO A 551 9.70 -23.99 11.13
N ASP A 552 10.19 -23.76 12.35
CA ASP A 552 10.95 -22.56 12.69
C ASP A 552 12.29 -22.46 11.95
N ASP A 553 12.96 -23.59 11.73
CA ASP A 553 14.25 -23.69 11.07
C ASP A 553 14.22 -23.18 9.62
N TRP A 554 13.05 -23.19 8.97
CA TRP A 554 12.83 -22.63 7.63
C TRP A 554 13.01 -21.10 7.60
N PHE A 555 12.79 -20.42 8.73
CA PHE A 555 12.82 -18.96 8.83
C PHE A 555 14.01 -18.43 9.63
N GLU A 556 14.73 -19.29 10.35
CA GLU A 556 16.03 -18.95 10.95
C GLU A 556 17.16 -18.88 9.91
N LYS A 557 17.10 -19.72 8.87
CA LYS A 557 18.11 -19.81 7.80
C LYS A 557 17.45 -19.63 6.44
N PRO A 558 17.76 -18.55 5.68
CA PRO A 558 17.13 -18.29 4.40
C PRO A 558 17.23 -19.46 3.40
N GLU A 559 18.35 -20.17 3.39
CA GLU A 559 18.62 -21.27 2.46
C GLU A 559 17.80 -22.53 2.77
N ALA A 560 17.27 -22.64 4.00
CA ALA A 560 16.44 -23.77 4.41
C ALA A 560 15.06 -23.75 3.72
N PHE A 561 14.54 -22.56 3.36
CA PHE A 561 13.23 -22.44 2.70
C PHE A 561 13.08 -21.16 1.86
N MET A 562 13.33 -19.99 2.44
CA MET A 562 12.99 -18.69 1.83
C MET A 562 13.67 -18.46 0.47
N HIS A 563 14.92 -18.88 0.29
CA HIS A 563 15.71 -18.76 -0.95
C HIS A 563 15.61 -19.97 -1.88
N LYS A 564 14.82 -20.99 -1.54
CA LYS A 564 14.61 -22.14 -2.43
C LYS A 564 13.81 -21.74 -3.67
N SER A 565 13.85 -22.58 -4.71
CA SER A 565 13.02 -22.38 -5.89
C SER A 565 11.53 -22.50 -5.56
N TYR A 566 10.66 -21.85 -6.34
CA TYR A 566 9.22 -21.97 -6.19
C TYR A 566 8.73 -23.43 -6.11
N ASP A 567 9.24 -24.29 -7.00
CA ASP A 567 8.80 -25.69 -7.07
C ASP A 567 9.23 -26.49 -5.83
N ASP A 568 10.42 -26.21 -5.29
CA ASP A 568 10.88 -26.81 -4.03
C ASP A 568 10.03 -26.32 -2.83
N LYS A 569 9.78 -25.01 -2.73
CA LYS A 569 8.91 -24.46 -1.66
C LYS A 569 7.53 -25.09 -1.70
N LYS A 570 6.95 -25.21 -2.90
CA LYS A 570 5.65 -25.82 -3.11
C LYS A 570 5.63 -27.28 -2.67
N ALA A 571 6.63 -28.08 -3.07
CA ALA A 571 6.73 -29.48 -2.66
C ALA A 571 6.85 -29.62 -1.13
N MET A 572 7.70 -28.82 -0.49
CA MET A 572 7.87 -28.81 0.97
C MET A 572 6.57 -28.45 1.71
N ILE A 573 5.80 -27.49 1.19
CA ILE A 573 4.48 -27.13 1.75
C ILE A 573 3.45 -28.25 1.52
N GLU A 574 3.43 -28.87 0.34
CA GLU A 574 2.53 -29.97 0.01
C GLU A 574 2.73 -31.19 0.92
N GLU A 575 3.98 -31.49 1.31
CA GLU A 575 4.29 -32.60 2.22
C GLU A 575 3.70 -32.42 3.63
N LEU A 576 3.57 -31.17 4.09
CA LEU A 576 2.98 -30.85 5.39
C LEU A 576 1.44 -30.88 5.36
N ARG A 577 0.83 -30.86 4.18
CA ARG A 577 -0.61 -30.72 4.01
C ARG A 577 -1.38 -31.88 4.67
N GLY A 578 -2.30 -31.53 5.56
CA GLY A 578 -3.19 -32.48 6.20
C GLY A 578 -4.24 -33.06 5.24
N PRO A 579 -4.80 -34.26 5.54
CA PRO A 579 -5.82 -34.85 4.70
C PRO A 579 -7.10 -34.01 4.71
N PHE A 580 -7.69 -33.83 3.52
CA PHE A 580 -9.05 -33.32 3.38
C PHE A 580 -10.02 -34.42 3.88
N SER A 581 -10.41 -34.38 5.15
CA SER A 581 -11.26 -35.39 5.79
C SER A 581 -12.75 -35.02 5.75
N MET A 582 -13.63 -36.02 5.79
CA MET A 582 -15.08 -35.80 5.85
C MET A 582 -15.49 -35.07 7.13
N ASP A 583 -14.85 -35.39 8.25
CA ASP A 583 -15.13 -34.74 9.53
C ASP A 583 -14.84 -33.24 9.47
N MET A 584 -13.73 -32.85 8.83
CA MET A 584 -13.37 -31.45 8.61
C MET A 584 -14.44 -30.73 7.76
N VAL A 585 -14.90 -31.39 6.68
CA VAL A 585 -15.96 -30.83 5.82
C VAL A 585 -17.23 -30.57 6.63
N MET A 586 -17.67 -31.55 7.43
CA MET A 586 -18.88 -31.43 8.23
C MET A 586 -18.77 -30.36 9.32
N GLN A 587 -17.63 -30.30 10.01
CA GLN A 587 -17.39 -29.27 11.03
C GLN A 587 -17.43 -27.85 10.43
N GLU A 588 -16.81 -27.64 9.26
CA GLU A 588 -16.81 -26.32 8.60
C GLU A 588 -18.18 -25.92 8.05
N ILE A 589 -18.96 -26.89 7.53
CA ILE A 589 -20.36 -26.66 7.15
C ILE A 589 -21.16 -26.23 8.37
N ASN A 590 -21.07 -26.98 9.48
CA ASN A 590 -21.80 -26.70 10.70
C ASN A 590 -21.44 -25.32 11.25
N ARG A 591 -20.14 -25.01 11.37
CA ARG A 591 -19.66 -23.73 11.90
C ARG A 591 -20.18 -22.55 11.10
N TYR A 592 -20.13 -22.62 9.76
CA TYR A 592 -20.61 -21.53 8.92
C TYR A 592 -22.13 -21.41 8.97
N ALA A 593 -22.84 -22.53 8.88
CA ALA A 593 -24.30 -22.52 8.93
C ALA A 593 -24.80 -22.03 10.30
N ASP A 594 -24.21 -22.44 11.42
CA ASP A 594 -24.53 -21.94 12.76
C ASP A 594 -24.40 -20.41 12.80
N SER A 595 -23.36 -19.85 12.18
CA SER A 595 -23.23 -18.39 12.10
C SER A 595 -24.39 -17.74 11.35
N GLU A 596 -24.85 -18.30 10.23
CA GLU A 596 -25.97 -17.75 9.46
C GLU A 596 -27.30 -17.84 10.24
N PHE A 597 -27.59 -18.98 10.87
CA PHE A 597 -28.75 -19.17 11.75
C PHE A 597 -28.72 -18.24 12.98
N ARG A 598 -27.54 -18.04 13.57
CA ARG A 598 -27.37 -17.09 14.67
C ARG A 598 -27.69 -15.66 14.25
N TYR A 599 -27.36 -15.27 13.02
CA TYR A 599 -27.65 -13.93 12.52
C TYR A 599 -29.11 -13.73 12.11
N SER A 600 -29.83 -14.77 11.67
CA SER A 600 -31.28 -14.69 11.48
C SER A 600 -31.97 -14.47 12.81
N ASP A 601 -31.64 -15.29 13.81
CA ASP A 601 -32.35 -15.33 15.09
C ASP A 601 -32.02 -14.08 15.93
N LYS A 602 -30.74 -13.66 15.98
CA LYS A 602 -30.34 -12.44 16.68
C LYS A 602 -30.81 -11.15 16.01
N SER A 603 -31.02 -11.11 14.70
CA SER A 603 -31.53 -9.90 14.04
C SER A 603 -32.94 -9.58 14.50
N ASP A 604 -33.78 -10.61 14.59
CA ASP A 604 -35.17 -10.48 15.03
C ASP A 604 -35.24 -10.29 16.55
N ASP A 605 -34.47 -11.04 17.33
CA ASP A 605 -34.40 -10.90 18.78
C ASP A 605 -33.80 -9.56 19.22
N ALA A 606 -32.74 -9.08 18.57
CA ALA A 606 -32.16 -7.77 18.89
C ALA A 606 -33.10 -6.62 18.49
N ALA A 607 -33.87 -6.77 17.40
CA ALA A 607 -34.91 -5.82 17.05
C ALA A 607 -36.03 -5.79 18.11
N VAL A 608 -36.46 -6.95 18.58
CA VAL A 608 -37.45 -7.10 19.66
C VAL A 608 -36.91 -6.56 20.99
N GLU A 609 -35.67 -6.89 21.36
CA GLU A 609 -35.03 -6.43 22.59
C GLU A 609 -34.78 -4.92 22.57
N LYS A 610 -34.39 -4.36 21.42
CA LYS A 610 -34.31 -2.90 21.23
C LYS A 610 -35.67 -2.23 21.37
N LEU A 611 -36.72 -2.79 20.76
CA LEU A 611 -38.09 -2.28 20.92
C LEU A 611 -38.55 -2.36 22.39
N LEU A 612 -38.25 -3.45 23.08
CA LEU A 612 -38.55 -3.62 24.51
C LEU A 612 -37.75 -2.64 25.38
N ARG A 613 -36.47 -2.43 25.08
CA ARG A 613 -35.60 -1.49 25.79
C ARG A 613 -36.07 -0.06 25.58
N ASP A 614 -36.41 0.33 24.35
CA ASP A 614 -36.98 1.63 24.03
C ASP A 614 -38.36 1.84 24.69
N ALA A 615 -39.20 0.81 24.72
CA ALA A 615 -40.48 0.84 25.44
C ALA A 615 -40.27 1.03 26.95
N ARG A 616 -39.35 0.27 27.57
CA ARG A 616 -38.98 0.40 29.00
C ARG A 616 -38.38 1.76 29.31
N LEU A 617 -37.53 2.30 28.43
CA LEU A 617 -36.95 3.64 28.58
C LEU A 617 -38.01 4.73 28.48
N ARG A 618 -38.95 4.63 27.53
CA ARG A 618 -40.10 5.54 27.43
C ARG A 618 -41.00 5.47 28.66
N GLU A 619 -41.28 4.27 29.16
CA GLU A 619 -42.07 4.09 30.37
C GLU A 619 -41.38 4.69 31.60
N ARG A 620 -40.07 4.45 31.76
CA ARG A 620 -39.27 5.04 32.84
C ARG A 620 -39.19 6.57 32.72
N ALA A 621 -39.03 7.09 31.51
CA ALA A 621 -39.03 8.53 31.24
C ALA A 621 -40.39 9.17 31.54
N ALA A 622 -41.51 8.50 31.20
CA ALA A 622 -42.86 8.95 31.51
C ALA A 622 -43.11 9.00 33.03
N ARG A 623 -42.70 7.96 33.77
CA ARG A 623 -42.78 7.94 35.25
C ARG A 623 -41.93 9.05 35.88
N ALA A 624 -40.69 9.23 35.42
CA ALA A 624 -39.81 10.30 35.89
C ALA A 624 -40.38 11.69 35.58
N MET A 625 -40.98 11.88 34.39
CA MET A 625 -41.67 13.10 33.99
C MET A 625 -42.87 13.39 34.91
N GLU A 626 -43.70 12.40 35.23
CA GLU A 626 -44.82 12.57 36.16
C GLU A 626 -44.35 12.93 37.57
N GLU A 627 -43.27 12.31 38.05
CA GLU A 627 -42.68 12.67 39.34
C GLU A 627 -42.14 14.10 39.37
N LEU A 628 -41.46 14.54 38.29
CA LEU A 628 -40.99 15.91 38.14
C LEU A 628 -42.16 16.91 38.08
N LYS A 629 -43.25 16.56 37.39
CA LYS A 629 -44.49 17.36 37.36
C LYS A 629 -45.13 17.47 38.75
N LYS A 630 -45.21 16.37 39.50
CA LYS A 630 -45.71 16.37 40.89
C LYS A 630 -44.85 17.23 41.83
N LYS A 631 -43.54 17.27 41.60
CA LYS A 631 -42.60 18.11 42.36
C LYS A 631 -42.55 19.57 41.88
N GLY A 632 -43.29 19.94 40.83
CA GLY A 632 -43.27 21.29 40.24
C GLY A 632 -41.97 21.64 39.49
N LEU A 633 -41.09 20.66 39.26
CA LEU A 633 -39.76 20.83 38.68
C LEU A 633 -39.71 20.50 37.19
N TRP A 634 -40.85 20.23 36.56
CA TRP A 634 -40.90 19.86 35.15
C TRP A 634 -40.66 21.03 34.18
N ASN A 635 -41.04 22.25 34.60
CA ASN A 635 -40.91 23.47 33.81
C ASN A 635 -39.91 24.47 34.43
N ALA A 636 -39.13 24.04 35.43
CA ALA A 636 -38.08 24.81 36.07
C ALA A 636 -36.74 24.39 35.48
#